data_AF-A0A554LIY6-F1
#
_entry.id   AF-A0A554LIY6-F1
#
_cell.length_a   1.000
_cell.length_b   1.000
_cell.length_c   1.000
_cell.angle_alpha   90.00
_cell.angle_beta   90.00
_cell.angle_gamma   90.00
#
_symmetry.space_group_name_H-M   'P 1'
#
loop_
_entity.id
_entity.type
_entity.pdbx_description
1 polymer ?
#
loop_
_entity_poly.entity_id
_entity_poly.type
_entity_poly.pdbx_seq_one_letter_code
_entity_poly.pdbx_strand_id
1 'polypeptide(L)'
;MNISWMSEDRFRIKDKKATVVTGEKIKINDIYLEGPGEFEVANVECYGVAKNLYALELEDLKIAFIGKVKKEPSEKELEKLGEIDILIIWVGGQNGFGIDKAKKIMSELEPKIIIPWDGQGLGKFCAENKCEPAIDLLKIRKSDLAEETKIIVLKAKK
;
A
#
# COMPACT_ATOMS: atom_id res chain seq x y z
N MET A 1 -10.56 -10.00 -3.18
CA MET A 1 -10.37 -8.54 -3.15
C MET A 1 -9.80 -8.06 -4.48
N ASN A 2 -10.09 -6.81 -4.86
CA ASN A 2 -9.58 -6.17 -6.07
C ASN A 2 -8.82 -4.88 -5.72
N ILE A 3 -7.60 -4.71 -6.23
CA ILE A 3 -6.80 -3.48 -6.06
C ILE A 3 -6.53 -2.87 -7.43
N SER A 4 -6.83 -1.58 -7.58
CA SER A 4 -6.52 -0.81 -8.79
C SER A 4 -5.95 0.55 -8.44
N TRP A 5 -5.00 1.02 -9.23
CA TRP A 5 -4.45 2.36 -9.10
C TRP A 5 -5.31 3.36 -9.88
N MET A 6 -5.79 4.40 -9.19
CA MET A 6 -6.57 5.46 -9.83
C MET A 6 -5.61 6.55 -10.31
N SER A 7 -5.10 7.36 -9.39
CA SER A 7 -4.19 8.46 -9.69
C SER A 7 -3.43 8.86 -8.43
N GLU A 8 -2.19 9.34 -8.57
CA GLU A 8 -1.37 9.77 -7.43
C GLU A 8 -1.32 8.72 -6.31
N ASP A 9 -1.71 9.09 -5.10
CA ASP A 9 -1.73 8.26 -3.90
C ASP A 9 -3.06 7.51 -3.71
N ARG A 10 -3.95 7.56 -4.71
CA ARG A 10 -5.29 6.96 -4.66
C ARG A 10 -5.33 5.57 -5.27
N PHE A 11 -5.41 4.58 -4.41
CA PHE A 11 -5.67 3.18 -4.72
C PHE A 11 -7.09 2.84 -4.31
N ARG A 12 -7.81 2.16 -5.20
CA ARG A 12 -9.11 1.58 -4.86
C ARG A 12 -8.91 0.12 -4.50
N ILE A 13 -9.19 -0.21 -3.25
CA ILE A 13 -9.22 -1.56 -2.71
C ILE A 13 -10.69 -1.90 -2.48
N LYS A 14 -11.21 -2.87 -3.23
CA LYS A 14 -12.63 -3.20 -3.22
C LYS A 14 -12.84 -4.69 -2.98
N ASP A 15 -13.74 -5.01 -2.06
CA ASP A 15 -14.28 -6.34 -1.87
C ASP A 15 -15.78 -6.35 -2.23
N LYS A 16 -16.52 -7.35 -1.71
CA LYS A 16 -17.98 -7.44 -1.93
C LYS A 16 -18.80 -6.44 -1.10
N LYS A 17 -18.31 -5.99 0.05
CA LYS A 17 -19.05 -5.24 1.08
C LYS A 17 -18.56 -3.79 1.27
N ALA A 18 -17.31 -3.51 0.91
CA ALA A 18 -16.63 -2.26 1.15
C ALA A 18 -15.76 -1.83 -0.04
N THR A 19 -15.59 -0.53 -0.17
CA THR A 19 -14.62 0.09 -1.06
C THR A 19 -13.76 1.06 -0.25
N VAL A 20 -12.47 0.77 -0.16
CA VAL A 20 -11.47 1.66 0.39
C VAL A 20 -10.80 2.43 -0.72
N VAL A 21 -10.65 3.74 -0.53
CA VAL A 21 -9.83 4.61 -1.37
C VAL A 21 -8.74 5.22 -0.51
N THR A 22 -7.49 4.96 -0.86
CA THR A 22 -6.33 5.56 -0.18
C THR A 22 -6.10 7.01 -0.62
N GLY A 23 -5.26 7.72 0.10
CA GLY A 23 -4.80 9.08 -0.21
C GLY A 23 -4.40 9.82 1.05
N GLU A 24 -4.35 11.15 1.00
CA GLU A 24 -4.16 12.00 2.21
C GLU A 24 -5.16 11.71 3.33
N LYS A 25 -6.37 11.29 2.95
CA LYS A 25 -7.36 10.70 3.86
C LYS A 25 -7.81 9.37 3.29
N ILE A 26 -7.90 8.36 4.15
CA ILE A 26 -8.53 7.09 3.79
C ILE A 26 -10.05 7.30 3.73
N LYS A 27 -10.69 6.86 2.65
CA LYS A 27 -12.14 6.80 2.54
C LYS A 27 -12.59 5.35 2.54
N ILE A 28 -13.50 4.97 3.43
CA ILE A 28 -14.16 3.66 3.43
C ILE A 28 -15.64 3.89 3.13
N ASN A 29 -16.11 3.39 1.98
CA ASN A 29 -17.43 3.68 1.43
C ASN A 29 -17.68 5.19 1.33
N ASP A 30 -18.52 5.74 2.21
CA ASP A 30 -18.91 7.15 2.26
C ASP A 30 -18.31 7.90 3.47
N ILE A 31 -17.45 7.24 4.24
CA ILE A 31 -16.83 7.78 5.45
C ILE A 31 -15.36 8.10 5.17
N TYR A 32 -14.94 9.31 5.52
CA TYR A 32 -13.52 9.68 5.56
C TYR A 32 -12.97 9.47 6.97
N LEU A 33 -11.80 8.85 7.06
CA LEU A 33 -11.08 8.70 8.32
C LEU A 33 -10.24 9.95 8.58
N GLU A 34 -10.28 10.45 9.81
CA GLU A 34 -9.58 11.66 10.22
C GLU A 34 -8.30 11.29 10.99
N GLY A 35 -7.15 11.40 10.31
CA GLY A 35 -5.83 11.27 10.95
C GLY A 35 -5.48 9.85 11.45
N PRO A 36 -4.47 9.76 12.35
CA PRO A 36 -4.09 8.51 13.02
C PRO A 36 -5.16 8.05 14.02
N GLY A 37 -5.31 6.73 14.18
CA GLY A 37 -6.30 6.12 15.06
C GLY A 37 -6.74 4.73 14.58
N GLU A 38 -7.50 4.04 15.42
CA GLU A 38 -8.16 2.78 15.08
C GLU A 38 -9.59 3.06 14.63
N PHE A 39 -9.97 2.51 13.48
CA PHE A 39 -11.28 2.67 12.88
C PHE A 39 -11.78 1.33 12.38
N GLU A 40 -13.09 1.10 12.51
CA GLU A 40 -13.75 -0.04 11.90
C GLU A 40 -14.98 0.45 11.13
N VAL A 41 -15.00 0.19 9.83
CA VAL A 41 -16.12 0.59 8.96
C VAL A 41 -16.44 -0.55 7.99
N ALA A 42 -17.67 -1.05 8.02
CA ALA A 42 -18.13 -2.09 7.09
C ALA A 42 -17.28 -3.39 7.09
N ASN A 43 -16.78 -3.82 8.26
CA ASN A 43 -15.82 -4.93 8.44
C ASN A 43 -14.45 -4.68 7.80
N VAL A 44 -14.10 -3.41 7.60
CA VAL A 44 -12.74 -3.00 7.29
C VAL A 44 -12.16 -2.41 8.55
N GLU A 45 -11.12 -3.05 9.07
CA GLU A 45 -10.31 -2.46 10.13
C GLU A 45 -9.26 -1.56 9.48
N CYS A 46 -9.08 -0.38 10.04
CA CYS A 46 -8.06 0.56 9.60
C CYS A 46 -7.33 1.10 10.82
N TYR A 47 -6.01 0.94 10.82
CA TYR A 47 -5.12 1.53 11.79
C TYR A 47 -4.25 2.60 11.13
N GLY A 48 -4.57 3.87 11.38
CA GLY A 48 -3.72 4.99 11.02
C GLY A 48 -2.61 5.16 12.04
N VAL A 49 -1.37 4.84 11.67
CA VAL A 49 -0.20 4.95 12.56
C VAL A 49 0.32 6.38 12.59
N ALA A 50 0.41 7.01 11.42
CA ALA A 50 0.87 8.38 11.23
C ALA A 50 0.27 8.96 9.95
N LYS A 51 0.57 10.23 9.65
CA LYS A 51 0.14 10.84 8.38
C LYS A 51 0.67 10.01 7.21
N ASN A 52 -0.23 9.57 6.32
CA ASN A 52 0.09 8.78 5.13
C ASN A 52 0.70 7.39 5.46
N LEU A 53 0.49 6.87 6.66
CA LEU A 53 0.94 5.54 7.08
C LEU A 53 -0.23 4.80 7.75
N TYR A 54 -0.75 3.80 7.05
CA TYR A 54 -1.96 3.07 7.45
C TYR A 54 -1.78 1.57 7.28
N ALA A 55 -2.37 0.78 8.17
CA ALA A 55 -2.66 -0.64 7.97
C ALA A 55 -4.17 -0.82 7.79
N LEU A 56 -4.57 -1.64 6.83
CA LEU A 56 -5.96 -1.94 6.50
C LEU A 56 -6.15 -3.45 6.52
N GLU A 57 -7.19 -3.95 7.16
CA GLU A 57 -7.55 -5.37 7.12
C GLU A 57 -8.93 -5.55 6.48
N LEU A 58 -8.95 -6.32 5.38
CA LEU A 58 -10.16 -6.63 4.62
C LEU A 58 -10.00 -7.99 3.93
N GLU A 59 -11.01 -8.85 4.01
CA GLU A 59 -10.97 -10.24 3.51
C GLU A 59 -9.74 -11.05 3.98
N ASP A 60 -9.43 -10.98 5.28
CA ASP A 60 -8.29 -11.66 5.94
C ASP A 60 -6.90 -11.29 5.38
N LEU A 61 -6.84 -10.19 4.61
CA LEU A 61 -5.63 -9.65 4.03
C LEU A 61 -5.28 -8.33 4.70
N LYS A 62 -4.05 -8.24 5.21
CA LYS A 62 -3.49 -7.02 5.80
C LYS A 62 -2.70 -6.23 4.76
N ILE A 63 -3.08 -4.97 4.57
CA ILE A 63 -2.52 -4.06 3.59
C ILE A 63 -1.89 -2.88 4.30
N ALA A 64 -0.59 -2.68 4.16
CA ALA A 64 0.04 -1.42 4.52
C ALA A 64 -0.03 -0.44 3.35
N PHE A 65 -0.45 0.78 3.61
CA PHE A 65 -0.37 1.90 2.68
C PHE A 65 0.60 2.95 3.20
N ILE A 66 1.66 3.18 2.43
CA ILE A 66 2.64 4.24 2.64
C ILE A 66 2.49 5.25 1.51
N GLY A 67 1.89 6.39 1.86
CA GLY A 67 1.67 7.51 0.97
C GLY A 67 2.93 8.37 0.77
N LYS A 68 2.76 9.59 0.24
CA LYS A 68 3.84 10.60 0.18
C LYS A 68 4.26 10.98 1.61
N VAL A 69 5.43 10.53 2.06
CA VAL A 69 5.97 10.82 3.39
C VAL A 69 7.21 11.72 3.30
N LYS A 70 7.31 12.73 4.17
CA LYS A 70 8.50 13.61 4.23
C LYS A 70 9.67 12.98 4.97
N LYS A 71 9.37 12.12 5.94
CA LYS A 71 10.33 11.39 6.77
C LYS A 71 10.04 9.90 6.61
N GLU A 72 11.10 9.11 6.60
CA GLU A 72 11.01 7.66 6.69
C GLU A 72 10.30 7.25 7.98
N PRO A 73 9.33 6.31 7.92
CA PRO A 73 8.75 5.69 9.10
C PRO A 73 9.85 5.13 10.01
N SER A 74 9.73 5.37 11.30
CA SER A 74 10.60 4.76 12.30
C SER A 74 10.28 3.28 12.48
N GLU A 75 11.24 2.50 13.00
CA GLU A 75 11.04 1.09 13.33
C GLU A 75 9.78 0.88 14.20
N LYS A 76 9.57 1.73 15.22
CA LYS A 76 8.36 1.69 16.05
C LYS A 76 7.05 1.93 15.29
N GLU A 77 7.08 2.74 14.24
CA GLU A 77 5.91 2.97 13.38
C GLU A 77 5.67 1.79 12.46
N LEU A 78 6.73 1.10 12.00
CA LEU A 78 6.62 -0.10 11.19
C LEU A 78 6.17 -1.31 12.01
N GLU A 79 6.68 -1.48 13.24
CA GLU A 79 6.22 -2.50 14.19
C GLU A 79 4.70 -2.38 14.46
N LYS A 80 4.20 -1.15 14.54
CA LYS A 80 2.77 -0.87 14.71
C LYS A 80 1.89 -1.30 13.54
N LEU A 81 2.45 -1.47 12.33
CA LEU A 81 1.71 -2.01 11.20
C LEU A 81 1.43 -3.52 11.35
N GLY A 82 2.24 -4.22 12.15
CA GLY A 82 2.16 -5.66 12.33
C GLY A 82 2.56 -6.44 11.07
N GLU A 83 2.09 -7.70 10.98
CA GLU A 83 2.32 -8.54 9.80
C GLU A 83 1.50 -8.04 8.60
N ILE A 84 2.18 -7.82 7.46
CA ILE A 84 1.59 -7.25 6.26
C ILE A 84 1.64 -8.26 5.11
N ASP A 85 0.50 -8.51 4.48
CA ASP A 85 0.43 -9.34 3.26
C ASP A 85 0.78 -8.53 2.01
N ILE A 86 0.26 -7.31 1.93
CA ILE A 86 0.36 -6.44 0.77
C ILE A 86 0.87 -5.07 1.19
N LEU A 87 1.99 -4.63 0.63
CA LEU A 87 2.55 -3.30 0.85
C LEU A 87 2.34 -2.43 -0.39
N ILE A 88 1.53 -1.38 -0.26
CA ILE A 88 1.43 -0.30 -1.25
C ILE A 88 2.37 0.82 -0.81
N ILE A 89 3.47 1.02 -1.54
CA ILE A 89 4.56 1.90 -1.10
C ILE A 89 4.93 2.94 -2.15
N TRP A 90 5.03 4.18 -1.69
CA TRP A 90 5.51 5.28 -2.51
C TRP A 90 7.01 5.12 -2.80
N VAL A 91 7.43 5.19 -4.06
CA VAL A 91 8.83 4.94 -4.45
C VAL A 91 9.56 6.17 -5.01
N GLY A 92 8.96 7.37 -4.98
CA GLY A 92 9.55 8.50 -5.69
C GLY A 92 9.42 9.89 -5.09
N GLY A 93 10.50 10.37 -4.45
CA GLY A 93 11.18 11.53 -5.04
C GLY A 93 12.05 12.39 -4.11
N GLN A 94 13.32 12.54 -4.53
CA GLN A 94 14.41 13.55 -4.28
C GLN A 94 14.60 14.25 -2.90
N ASN A 95 13.60 14.30 -2.02
CA ASN A 95 13.60 15.06 -0.76
C ASN A 95 13.54 14.16 0.48
N GLY A 96 14.21 12.99 0.44
CA GLY A 96 14.48 12.19 1.64
C GLY A 96 13.73 10.87 1.80
N PHE A 97 12.75 10.55 0.95
CA PHE A 97 12.18 9.20 0.80
C PHE A 97 12.34 8.76 -0.66
N GLY A 98 13.09 7.70 -0.89
CA GLY A 98 13.49 7.25 -2.22
C GLY A 98 13.60 5.74 -2.27
N ILE A 99 14.02 5.21 -3.42
CA ILE A 99 14.05 3.77 -3.72
C ILE A 99 14.77 2.97 -2.63
N ASP A 100 15.93 3.44 -2.13
CA ASP A 100 16.69 2.72 -1.10
C ASP A 100 15.91 2.56 0.22
N LYS A 101 15.18 3.60 0.62
CA LYS A 101 14.37 3.57 1.84
C LYS A 101 13.13 2.71 1.66
N ALA A 102 12.51 2.76 0.48
CA ALA A 102 11.43 1.85 0.14
C ALA A 102 11.89 0.39 0.21
N LYS A 103 13.08 0.08 -0.34
CA LYS A 103 13.67 -1.27 -0.27
C LYS A 103 13.93 -1.72 1.17
N LYS A 104 14.45 -0.84 2.02
CA LYS A 104 14.63 -1.13 3.45
C LYS A 104 13.31 -1.52 4.12
N ILE A 105 12.25 -0.73 3.91
CA ILE A 105 10.93 -1.00 4.47
C ILE A 105 10.34 -2.31 3.92
N MET A 106 10.52 -2.59 2.63
CA MET A 106 10.11 -3.87 2.02
C MET A 106 10.80 -5.06 2.69
N SER A 107 12.09 -4.92 3.05
CA SER A 107 12.83 -5.96 3.77
C SER A 107 12.39 -6.09 5.23
N GLU A 108 12.03 -5.00 5.90
CA GLU A 108 11.59 -5.03 7.30
C GLU A 108 10.18 -5.61 7.47
N LEU A 109 9.28 -5.34 6.52
CA LEU A 109 7.89 -5.81 6.58
C LEU A 109 7.67 -7.19 5.95
N GLU A 110 8.64 -7.68 5.16
CA GLU A 110 8.59 -8.95 4.41
C GLU A 110 7.22 -9.29 3.76
N PRO A 111 6.57 -8.34 3.06
CA PRO A 111 5.24 -8.58 2.52
C PRO A 111 5.27 -9.59 1.37
N LYS A 112 4.16 -10.31 1.17
CA LYS A 112 4.01 -11.25 0.05
C LYS A 112 3.80 -10.56 -1.29
N ILE A 113 3.18 -9.38 -1.28
CA ILE A 113 2.98 -8.56 -2.47
C ILE A 113 3.41 -7.13 -2.20
N ILE A 114 4.15 -6.54 -3.13
CA ILE A 114 4.58 -5.15 -3.08
C ILE A 114 4.02 -4.44 -4.31
N ILE A 115 3.30 -3.34 -4.08
CA ILE A 115 2.73 -2.49 -5.12
C ILE A 115 3.43 -1.13 -5.02
N PRO A 116 4.54 -0.93 -5.75
CA PRO A 116 5.20 0.36 -5.78
C PRO A 116 4.33 1.38 -6.52
N TRP A 117 4.40 2.64 -6.13
CA TRP A 117 3.72 3.72 -6.83
C TRP A 117 4.53 5.01 -6.82
N ASP A 118 4.58 5.66 -7.99
CA ASP A 118 5.04 7.03 -8.26
C ASP A 118 5.45 7.08 -9.74
N GLY A 119 4.95 8.05 -10.50
CA GLY A 119 5.15 8.09 -11.95
C GLY A 119 6.62 8.21 -12.39
N GLN A 120 7.47 8.88 -11.61
CA GLN A 120 8.87 9.12 -11.97
C GLN A 120 9.81 8.05 -11.39
N GLY A 121 9.54 7.59 -10.17
CA GLY A 121 10.38 6.59 -9.48
C GLY A 121 10.19 5.16 -9.98
N LEU A 122 9.02 4.79 -10.52
CA LEU A 122 8.69 3.42 -10.88
C LEU A 122 9.65 2.77 -11.89
N GLY A 123 10.05 3.51 -12.93
CA GLY A 123 10.96 2.99 -13.96
C GLY A 123 12.32 2.60 -13.38
N LYS A 124 12.89 3.48 -12.54
CA LYS A 124 14.16 3.21 -11.84
C LYS A 124 14.00 2.10 -10.79
N PHE A 125 12.90 2.11 -10.03
CA PHE A 125 12.61 1.07 -9.05
C PHE A 125 12.55 -0.33 -9.70
N CYS A 126 11.89 -0.46 -10.84
CA CYS A 126 11.80 -1.72 -11.57
C CYS A 126 13.06 -2.09 -12.37
N ALA A 127 13.98 -1.14 -12.60
CA ALA A 127 15.30 -1.48 -13.12
C ALA A 127 16.18 -2.13 -12.04
N GLU A 128 15.96 -1.77 -10.76
CA GLU A 128 16.72 -2.29 -9.61
C GLU A 128 16.09 -3.52 -8.95
N ASN A 129 14.83 -3.84 -9.26
CA ASN A 129 14.06 -4.92 -8.64
C ASN A 129 13.27 -5.68 -9.70
N LYS A 130 13.05 -6.99 -9.48
CA LYS A 130 12.26 -7.83 -10.41
C LYS A 130 10.76 -7.50 -10.29
N CYS A 131 10.30 -6.55 -11.08
CA CYS A 131 8.88 -6.22 -11.23
C CYS A 131 8.18 -7.14 -12.23
N GLU A 132 6.96 -7.55 -11.89
CA GLU A 132 6.04 -8.19 -12.83
C GLU A 132 5.54 -7.20 -13.89
N PRO A 133 5.12 -7.67 -15.09
CA PRO A 133 4.51 -6.82 -16.10
C PRO A 133 3.31 -6.03 -15.56
N ALA A 134 3.19 -4.77 -15.96
CA ALA A 134 2.17 -3.88 -15.42
C ALA A 134 0.74 -4.32 -15.79
N ILE A 135 -0.15 -4.38 -14.80
CA ILE A 135 -1.56 -4.79 -14.93
C ILE A 135 -2.52 -3.68 -14.51
N ASP A 136 -3.77 -3.70 -15.00
CA ASP A 136 -4.78 -2.68 -14.67
C ASP A 136 -5.54 -2.95 -13.37
N LEU A 137 -5.51 -4.20 -12.90
CA LEU A 137 -6.28 -4.68 -11.76
C LEU A 137 -5.61 -5.92 -11.16
N LEU A 138 -5.23 -5.83 -9.89
CA LEU A 138 -4.85 -7.01 -9.11
C LEU A 138 -6.11 -7.62 -8.50
N LYS A 139 -6.38 -8.89 -8.78
CA LYS A 139 -7.39 -9.69 -8.08
C LYS A 139 -6.65 -10.67 -7.18
N ILE A 140 -6.95 -10.65 -5.89
CA ILE A 140 -6.20 -11.46 -4.91
C ILE A 140 -7.11 -11.94 -3.77
N ARG A 141 -6.84 -13.13 -3.27
CA ARG A 141 -7.35 -13.72 -2.03
C ARG A 141 -6.19 -14.19 -1.16
N LYS A 142 -6.44 -14.44 0.12
CA LYS A 142 -5.42 -14.99 1.03
C LYS A 142 -4.78 -16.28 0.50
N SER A 143 -5.57 -17.16 -0.11
CA SER A 143 -5.10 -18.41 -0.74
C SER A 143 -4.19 -18.22 -1.95
N ASP A 144 -4.18 -17.03 -2.55
CA ASP A 144 -3.43 -16.75 -3.78
C ASP A 144 -2.04 -16.15 -3.47
N LEU A 145 -1.73 -15.90 -2.19
CA LEU A 145 -0.42 -15.40 -1.76
C LEU A 145 0.65 -16.46 -2.03
N ALA A 146 1.70 -16.07 -2.74
CA ALA A 146 2.84 -16.91 -3.00
C ALA A 146 3.76 -17.00 -1.77
N GLU A 147 4.60 -18.03 -1.72
CA GLU A 147 5.65 -18.14 -0.70
C GLU A 147 6.68 -17.03 -0.85
N GLU A 148 7.09 -16.76 -2.10
CA GLU A 148 8.01 -15.69 -2.48
C GLU A 148 7.30 -14.34 -2.68
N THR A 149 7.96 -13.26 -2.27
CA THR A 149 7.50 -11.89 -2.48
C THR A 149 7.43 -11.53 -3.97
N LYS A 150 6.30 -10.97 -4.40
CA LYS A 150 6.11 -10.46 -5.77
C LYS A 150 5.95 -8.95 -5.80
N ILE A 151 6.59 -8.30 -6.77
CA ILE A 151 6.43 -6.87 -7.01
C ILE A 151 5.49 -6.67 -8.18
N ILE A 152 4.29 -6.16 -7.93
CA ILE A 152 3.22 -5.99 -8.92
C ILE A 152 3.05 -4.52 -9.24
N VAL A 153 3.29 -4.15 -10.50
CA VAL A 153 3.07 -2.79 -10.99
C VAL A 153 1.63 -2.64 -11.46
N LEU A 154 0.91 -1.67 -10.90
CA LEU A 154 -0.42 -1.28 -11.39
C LEU A 154 -0.32 -0.15 -12.40
N LYS A 155 -1.18 -0.16 -13.42
CA LYS A 155 -1.36 0.96 -14.35
C LYS A 155 -2.37 1.94 -13.76
N ALA A 156 -2.04 3.24 -13.80
CA ALA A 156 -2.99 4.28 -13.42
C ALA A 156 -4.16 4.30 -14.42
N LYS A 157 -5.39 4.20 -13.91
CA LYS A 157 -6.59 4.38 -14.72
C LYS A 157 -6.78 5.86 -15.01
N LYS A 158 -6.47 6.25 -16.26
CA LYS A 158 -6.75 7.58 -16.81
C LYS A 158 -8.24 7.91 -16.78
#